data_AF-A0A662UDP4-F1
#
_entry.id   AF-A0A662UDP4-F1
#
_cell.length_a   1.000
_cell.length_b   1.000
_cell.length_c   1.000
_cell.angle_alpha   90.00
_cell.angle_beta   90.00
_cell.angle_gamma   90.00
#
_symmetry.space_group_name_H-M   'P 1'
#
loop_
_entity.id
_entity.type
_entity.pdbx_description
1 polymer ?
#
loop_
_entity_poly.entity_id
_entity_poly.type
_entity_poly.pdbx_seq_one_letter_code
_entity_poly.pdbx_strand_id
1 'polypeptide(L)' 'MKYFIRYRSVGELLALRELKGLYGIKDPAKVIGYLLDLGLLEHGLGCYNISRNVIKCLKSGDRS' A
#
# COMPACT_ATOMS: atom_id res chain seq x y z
N MET A 1 -2.57 3.93 -3.59
CA MET A 1 -2.49 2.57 -4.19
C MET A 1 -1.34 2.35 -5.16
N LYS A 2 -1.11 3.17 -6.21
CA LYS A 2 -0.03 2.95 -7.19
C LYS A 2 1.35 2.63 -6.58
N TYR A 3 1.73 3.38 -5.53
CA TYR A 3 2.94 3.13 -4.74
C TYR A 3 3.01 1.68 -4.22
N PHE A 4 2.05 1.26 -3.41
CA PHE A 4 2.01 -0.09 -2.85
C PHE A 4 1.87 -1.18 -3.93
N ILE A 5 1.23 -0.89 -5.07
CA ILE A 5 1.13 -1.84 -6.20
C ILE A 5 2.50 -2.12 -6.81
N ARG A 6 3.32 -1.08 -6.92
CA ARG A 6 4.70 -1.19 -7.44
C ARG A 6 5.59 -1.98 -6.49
N TYR A 7 5.58 -1.67 -5.20
CA TYR A 7 6.55 -2.21 -4.24
C TYR A 7 6.07 -3.48 -3.51
N ARG A 8 4.75 -3.73 -3.47
CA ARG A 8 4.06 -4.89 -2.85
C ARG A 8 4.19 -5.02 -1.33
N SER A 9 5.39 -4.84 -0.78
CA SER A 9 5.70 -4.83 0.64
C SER A 9 6.68 -3.68 0.91
N VAL A 10 6.37 -2.84 1.89
CA VAL A 10 7.16 -1.66 2.21
C VAL A 10 7.29 -1.52 3.73
N GLY A 11 8.50 -1.30 4.22
CA GLY A 11 8.72 -0.99 5.64
C GLY A 11 7.98 0.28 6.06
N GLU A 12 7.41 0.30 7.26
CA GLU A 12 6.52 1.38 7.72
C GLU A 12 7.18 2.76 7.65
N LEU A 13 8.38 2.88 8.20
CA LEU A 13 9.13 4.14 8.23
C LEU A 13 9.44 4.65 6.81
N LEU A 14 9.80 3.74 5.91
CA LEU A 14 10.08 4.08 4.51
C LEU A 14 8.81 4.55 3.80
N ALA A 15 7.70 3.84 3.99
CA ALA A 15 6.41 4.19 3.42
C ALA A 15 5.99 5.61 3.84
N LEU A 16 6.06 5.93 5.14
CA LEU A 16 5.73 7.27 5.64
C LEU A 16 6.63 8.34 5.01
N ARG A 17 7.94 8.09 4.97
CA ARG A 17 8.92 9.04 4.42
C ARG A 17 8.73 9.28 2.93
N GLU A 18 8.59 8.22 2.14
CA GLU A 18 8.45 8.33 0.69
C GLU A 18 7.09 8.91 0.29
N LEU A 19 6.00 8.46 0.92
CA LEU A 19 4.67 9.00 0.63
C LEU A 19 4.60 10.50 0.92
N LYS A 20 5.24 10.96 2.01
CA LYS A 20 5.31 12.39 2.32
C LYS A 20 6.23 13.15 1.38
N GLY A 21 7.47 12.69 1.23
CA GLY A 21 8.53 13.44 0.54
C GLY A 21 8.49 13.34 -0.98
N LEU A 22 8.17 12.16 -1.52
CA LEU A 22 8.20 11.88 -2.96
C LEU A 22 6.82 11.96 -3.60
N TYR A 23 5.78 11.56 -2.88
CA TYR A 23 4.41 11.53 -3.39
C TYR A 23 3.53 12.66 -2.87
N GLY A 24 4.06 13.55 -2.02
CA GLY A 24 3.37 14.75 -1.55
C GLY A 24 2.12 14.48 -0.68
N ILE A 25 1.99 13.29 -0.10
CA ILE A 25 0.86 12.95 0.77
C ILE A 25 1.03 13.66 2.10
N LYS A 26 0.10 14.57 2.42
CA LYS A 26 0.14 15.43 3.61
C LYS A 26 0.17 14.63 4.93
N ASP A 27 -0.65 13.58 5.00
CA ASP A 27 -0.75 12.68 6.15
C ASP A 27 -0.74 11.21 5.68
N PRO A 28 0.46 10.63 5.49
CA PRO A 28 0.59 9.25 5.03
C PRO A 28 -0.01 8.25 6.01
N ALA A 29 0.11 8.50 7.33
CA ALA A 29 -0.39 7.58 8.34
C ALA A 29 -1.92 7.43 8.25
N LYS A 30 -2.64 8.55 8.12
CA LYS A 30 -4.10 8.52 7.92
C LYS A 30 -4.50 7.79 6.64
N VAL A 31 -3.80 8.04 5.53
CA VAL A 31 -4.09 7.38 4.25
C VAL A 31 -3.83 5.88 4.35
N ILE A 32 -2.72 5.47 4.95
CA ILE A 32 -2.39 4.05 5.14
C ILE A 32 -3.40 3.37 6.05
N GLY A 33 -3.78 3.99 7.17
CA GLY A 33 -4.82 3.51 8.08
C GLY A 33 -6.13 3.25 7.32
N TYR A 34 -6.57 4.21 6.51
CA TYR A 34 -7.76 4.03 5.68
C TYR A 34 -7.64 2.86 4.67
N LEU A 35 -6.46 2.64 4.09
CA LEU A 35 -6.23 1.51 3.18
C LEU A 35 -6.19 0.16 3.92
N LEU A 36 -5.71 0.13 5.16
CA LEU A 36 -5.77 -1.04 6.04
C LEU A 36 -7.21 -1.36 6.43
N ASP A 37 -7.99 -0.35 6.81
CA ASP A 37 -9.41 -0.50 7.18
C ASP A 37 -10.24 -1.05 6.02
N LEU A 38 -9.93 -0.63 4.79
CA LEU A 38 -10.57 -1.15 3.56
C LEU A 38 -10.08 -2.57 3.16
N GLY A 39 -9.11 -3.15 3.87
CA GLY A 39 -8.52 -4.44 3.52
C GLY A 39 -7.73 -4.43 2.21
N LEU A 40 -7.29 -3.25 1.77
CA LEU A 40 -6.46 -3.07 0.57
C LEU A 40 -4.98 -3.29 0.88
N LEU A 41 -4.59 -3.00 2.12
CA LEU A 41 -3.30 -3.33 2.69
C LEU A 41 -3.47 -4.30 3.87
N GLU A 42 -2.40 -4.98 4.24
CA GLU A 42 -2.26 -5.84 5.41
C GLU A 42 -1.04 -5.36 6.23
N HIS A 43 -1.16 -5.38 7.55
CA HIS A 43 -0.05 -5.06 8.45
C HIS A 43 0.81 -6.32 8.67
N GLY A 44 2.07 -6.24 8.28
CA GLY A 44 3.09 -7.23 8.65
C GLY A 44 3.87 -6.80 9.88
N LEU A 45 4.99 -7.46 10.16
CA LEU A 45 5.90 -7.02 11.21
C LEU A 45 6.77 -5.86 10.69
N GLY A 46 6.40 -4.63 11.04
CA GLY A 46 7.15 -3.43 10.63
C GLY A 46 6.96 -3.03 9.17
N CYS A 47 5.94 -3.57 8.48
CA CYS A 47 5.72 -3.35 7.06
C CYS A 47 4.23 -3.31 6.66
N TYR A 48 3.95 -2.55 5.61
CA TYR A 48 2.66 -2.54 4.93
C TYR A 48 2.74 -3.39 3.67
N ASN A 49 1.83 -4.35 3.54
CA ASN A 49 1.75 -5.27 2.41
C ASN A 49 0.48 -5.01 1.62
N ILE A 50 0.48 -5.21 0.30
CA ILE A 50 -0.78 -5.30 -0.44
C ILE A 50 -1.52 -6.58 -0.04
N SER A 51 -2.83 -6.46 0.17
CA SER A 51 -3.65 -7.62 0.49
C SER A 51 -3.72 -8.63 -0.66
N ARG A 52 -3.80 -9.92 -0.33
CA ARG A 52 -3.82 -10.98 -1.35
C ARG A 52 -4.99 -10.83 -2.32
N ASN A 53 -6.12 -10.31 -1.84
CA ASN A 53 -7.31 -10.08 -2.66
C ASN A 53 -7.03 -9.04 -3.75
N VAL A 54 -6.37 -7.94 -3.41
CA VAL A 54 -5.94 -6.94 -4.40
C VAL A 54 -4.97 -7.55 -5.41
N ILE A 55 -4.02 -8.39 -4.98
CA ILE A 55 -3.11 -9.10 -5.90
C ILE A 55 -3.89 -9.97 -6.89
N LYS A 56 -4.88 -10.72 -6.41
CA LYS A 56 -5.73 -11.56 -7.27
C LYS A 56 -6.49 -10.72 -8.30
N CYS A 57 -7.12 -9.63 -7.88
CA CYS A 57 -7.84 -8.72 -8.78
C CYS A 57 -6.92 -8.15 -9.87
N LEU A 58 -5.69 -7.75 -9.52
CA LEU A 58 -4.70 -7.23 -10.48
C LEU A 58 -4.29 -8.28 -11.52
N LYS A 59 -4.17 -9.56 -11.13
CA LYS A 59 -3.84 -10.66 -12.07
C LYS A 59 -5.01 -11.03 -12.99
N SER A 60 -6.24 -10.78 -12.56
CA SER A 60 -7.44 -11.06 -13.38
C SER A 60 -7.66 -10.02 -14.47
N GLY A 61 -7.23 -8.77 -14.26
CA GLY A 61 -7.39 -7.67 -15.23
C GLY A 61 -6.40 -7.69 -16.40
N ASP A 62 -5.37 -8.54 -16.37
CA ASP A 62 -4.36 -8.68 -17.44
C ASP A 62 -4.77 -9.74 -18.50
N ARG A 63 -5.93 -10.38 -18.34
CA ARG A 63 -6.51 -11.38 -19.26
C ARG A 63 -7.72 -10.84 -20.02
N SER A 64 -7.69 -9.58 -20.44
CA SER A 64 -8.72 -8.97 -21.30
C SER A 64 -8.08 -8.15 -22.40
#